data_AF-A0A3B8N4H7-F1
#
_entry.id   AF-A0A3B8N4H7-F1
#
_cell.length_a   1.000
_cell.length_b   1.000
_cell.length_c   1.000
_cell.angle_alpha   90.00
_cell.angle_beta   90.00
_cell.angle_gamma   90.00
#
_symmetry.space_group_name_H-M   'P 1'
#
loop_
_entity.id
_entity.type
_entity.pdbx_description
1 polymer ?
#
loop_
_entity_poly.entity_id
_entity_poly.type
_entity_poly.pdbx_seq_one_letter_code
_entity_poly.pdbx_strand_id
1 'polypeptide(L)'
;LENQTLSFYKAFHEKKINIIPDVEKYHHPKEVSEILKALNVRSVCSVPIIKGNRVSHILGLWADEPNFFTEEYFELLEELKNNLSFALKKIDLFLRIQIFNDFIKQSGDMLIIADVDGKLEYLNPVAFHELEFEEDPFEVN
;
A
#
# COMPACT_ATOMS: atom_id res chain seq x y z
N LEU A 1 -10.17 21.49 17.63
CA LEU A 1 -10.74 20.47 18.55
C LEU A 1 -11.82 19.61 17.88
N GLU A 2 -12.43 20.04 16.77
CA GLU A 2 -13.52 19.31 16.07
C GLU A 2 -13.10 17.96 15.44
N ASN A 3 -11.82 17.75 15.11
CA ASN A 3 -11.37 16.52 14.44
C ASN A 3 -11.05 15.34 15.38
N GLN A 4 -11.18 15.51 16.70
CA GLN A 4 -10.85 14.43 17.65
C GLN A 4 -11.87 13.28 17.67
N THR A 5 -13.04 13.47 17.05
CA THR A 5 -14.13 12.49 17.02
C THR A 5 -14.08 11.55 15.81
N LEU A 6 -13.27 11.86 14.79
CA LEU A 6 -13.16 11.06 13.57
C LEU A 6 -12.00 10.06 13.73
N SER A 7 -12.33 8.77 13.84
CA SER A 7 -11.34 7.72 14.11
C SER A 7 -10.16 7.73 13.13
N PHE A 8 -10.46 7.91 11.83
CA PHE A 8 -9.45 7.93 10.78
C PHE A 8 -8.50 9.12 10.89
N TYR A 9 -8.96 10.28 11.38
CA TYR A 9 -8.13 11.47 11.53
C TYR A 9 -7.03 11.23 12.56
N LYS A 10 -7.41 10.70 13.73
CA LYS A 10 -6.44 10.30 14.77
C LYS A 10 -5.48 9.25 14.24
N ALA A 11 -6.00 8.19 13.61
CA ALA A 11 -5.16 7.14 13.06
C ALA A 11 -4.15 7.66 12.02
N PHE A 12 -4.57 8.59 11.17
CA PHE A 12 -3.72 9.20 10.15
C PHE A 12 -2.58 10.05 10.75
N HIS A 13 -2.90 10.91 11.71
CA HIS A 13 -1.92 11.82 12.28
C HIS A 13 -0.99 11.16 13.31
N GLU A 14 -1.52 10.26 14.12
CA GLU A 14 -0.76 9.55 15.16
C GLU A 14 -0.02 8.32 14.61
N LYS A 15 -0.37 7.86 13.40
CA LYS A 15 0.18 6.65 12.76
C LYS A 15 -0.04 5.38 13.58
N LYS A 16 -1.11 5.37 14.39
CA LYS A 16 -1.50 4.26 15.26
C LYS A 16 -2.93 3.85 14.96
N ILE A 17 -3.26 2.59 15.26
CA ILE A 17 -4.64 2.14 15.21
C ILE A 17 -5.45 2.97 16.20
N ASN A 18 -6.59 3.50 15.75
CA ASN A 18 -7.54 4.21 16.60
C ASN A 18 -8.87 3.47 16.62
N ILE A 19 -9.43 3.30 17.82
CA ILE A 19 -10.71 2.62 18.04
C ILE A 19 -11.68 3.59 18.70
N ILE A 20 -12.91 3.64 18.20
CA ILE A 20 -14.06 4.25 18.85
C ILE A 20 -14.94 3.08 19.33
N PRO A 21 -14.94 2.78 20.65
CA PRO A 21 -15.66 1.63 21.18
C PRO A 21 -17.17 1.75 21.06
N ASP A 22 -17.71 2.97 21.17
CA ASP A 22 -19.12 3.21 20.91
C ASP A 22 -19.30 4.61 20.32
N VAL A 23 -19.72 4.71 19.06
CA VAL A 23 -19.89 6.00 18.36
C VAL A 23 -20.99 6.85 18.97
N GLU A 24 -21.98 6.24 19.64
CA GLU A 24 -23.09 6.96 20.27
C GLU A 24 -22.67 7.74 21.53
N LYS A 25 -21.51 7.39 22.12
CA LYS A 25 -20.96 8.10 23.28
C LYS A 25 -20.30 9.43 22.93
N TYR A 26 -20.24 9.78 21.65
CA TYR A 26 -19.58 10.98 21.14
C TYR A 26 -20.53 11.86 20.35
N HIS A 27 -20.31 13.18 20.40
CA HIS A 27 -21.05 14.13 19.58
C HIS A 27 -20.41 14.23 18.20
N HIS A 28 -21.19 13.92 17.16
CA HIS A 28 -20.80 14.06 15.76
C HIS A 28 -21.66 15.13 15.07
N PRO A 29 -21.17 15.73 13.97
CA PRO A 29 -22.03 16.49 13.07
C PRO A 29 -23.27 15.69 12.66
N LYS A 30 -24.36 16.39 12.33
CA LYS A 30 -25.65 15.76 12.04
C LYS A 30 -25.55 14.80 10.86
N GLU A 31 -24.84 15.19 9.81
CA GLU A 31 -24.63 14.41 8.59
C GLU A 31 -23.90 13.10 8.90
N VAL A 32 -22.87 13.16 9.74
CA VAL A 32 -22.12 11.96 10.18
C VAL A 32 -23.02 11.06 11.04
N SER A 33 -23.78 11.64 11.96
CA SER A 33 -24.70 10.89 12.83
C SER A 33 -25.78 10.14 12.03
N GLU A 34 -26.31 10.76 10.98
CA GLU A 34 -27.30 10.14 10.09
C GLU A 34 -26.70 8.97 9.31
N ILE A 35 -25.47 9.10 8.80
CA ILE A 35 -24.75 8.01 8.12
C ILE A 35 -24.47 6.85 9.08
N LEU A 36 -23.94 7.13 10.28
CA LEU A 36 -23.65 6.10 11.29
C LEU A 36 -24.92 5.32 11.66
N LYS A 37 -26.06 6.01 11.84
CA LYS A 37 -27.36 5.37 12.10
C LYS A 37 -27.86 4.56 10.92
N ALA A 38 -27.79 5.09 9.70
CA ALA A 38 -28.25 4.40 8.50
C ALA A 38 -27.46 3.11 8.24
N LEU A 39 -26.18 3.07 8.62
CA LEU A 39 -25.30 1.90 8.51
C LEU A 39 -25.27 1.03 9.77
N ASN A 40 -26.08 1.34 10.79
CA ASN A 40 -26.08 0.68 12.11
C ASN A 40 -24.68 0.58 12.74
N VAL A 41 -23.83 1.60 12.55
CA VAL A 41 -22.48 1.60 13.10
C VAL A 41 -22.53 1.89 14.59
N ARG A 42 -21.97 0.99 15.39
CA ARG A 42 -21.82 1.15 16.84
C ARG A 42 -20.37 1.26 17.27
N SER A 43 -19.43 0.60 16.62
CA SER A 43 -18.00 0.79 16.89
C SER A 43 -17.20 0.92 15.60
N VAL A 44 -16.05 1.60 15.66
CA VAL A 44 -15.19 1.87 14.51
C VAL A 44 -13.73 1.63 14.86
N CYS A 45 -13.00 0.97 13.98
CA CYS A 45 -11.56 0.86 14.03
C CYS A 45 -10.94 1.46 12.76
N SER A 46 -9.88 2.24 12.93
CA SER A 46 -9.14 2.83 11.82
C SER A 46 -7.68 2.41 11.90
N VAL A 47 -7.22 1.66 10.91
CA VAL A 47 -5.89 1.07 10.83
C VAL A 47 -5.07 1.81 9.77
N PRO A 48 -3.99 2.52 10.16
CA PRO A 48 -3.19 3.29 9.21
C PRO A 48 -2.18 2.42 8.47
N ILE A 49 -2.22 2.41 7.14
CA ILE A 49 -1.28 1.66 6.30
C ILE A 49 -0.09 2.54 5.93
N ILE A 50 1.11 2.14 6.34
CA ILE A 50 2.30 2.99 6.34
C ILE A 50 3.20 2.65 5.15
N LYS A 51 3.66 3.69 4.43
CA LYS A 51 4.65 3.57 3.37
C LYS A 51 5.79 4.55 3.64
N GLY A 52 6.97 4.01 3.97
CA GLY A 52 8.08 4.83 4.46
C GLY A 52 7.72 5.45 5.81
N ASN A 53 7.75 6.79 5.91
CA ASN A 53 7.39 7.52 7.13
C ASN A 53 6.04 8.25 7.03
N ARG A 54 5.18 7.90 6.07
CA ARG A 54 3.85 8.51 5.91
C ARG A 54 2.75 7.47 5.92
N VAL A 55 1.59 7.85 6.44
CA VAL A 55 0.36 7.09 6.22
C VAL A 55 -0.03 7.27 4.76
N SER A 56 -0.14 6.16 4.05
CA SER A 56 -0.55 6.15 2.64
C SER A 56 -2.05 5.97 2.49
N HIS A 57 -2.66 5.15 3.37
CA HIS A 57 -4.08 4.81 3.33
C HIS A 57 -4.59 4.56 4.76
N ILE A 58 -5.90 4.61 4.96
CA ILE A 58 -6.58 4.16 6.17
C ILE A 58 -7.49 2.99 5.80
N LEU A 59 -7.36 1.87 6.51
CA LEU A 59 -8.35 0.81 6.51
C LEU A 59 -9.38 1.10 7.62
N GLY A 60 -10.58 1.47 7.22
CA GLY A 60 -11.71 1.69 8.13
C GLY A 60 -12.52 0.41 8.28
N LEU A 61 -12.71 -0.03 9.53
CA LEU A 61 -13.57 -1.14 9.92
C LEU A 61 -14.66 -0.61 10.85
N TRP A 62 -15.84 -1.22 10.80
CA TRP A 62 -16.94 -0.90 11.71
C TRP A 62 -17.71 -2.15 12.08
N ALA A 63 -18.42 -2.09 13.21
CA ALA A 63 -19.34 -3.13 13.66
C ALA A 63 -20.61 -2.49 14.22
N ASP A 64 -21.71 -3.25 14.21
CA ASP A 64 -23.01 -2.88 14.78
C ASP A 64 -23.16 -3.19 16.27
N GLU A 65 -22.08 -3.65 16.89
CA GLU A 65 -21.97 -3.85 18.32
C GLU A 65 -20.98 -2.86 18.96
N PRO A 66 -21.28 -2.32 20.16
CA PRO A 66 -20.32 -1.52 20.91
C PRO A 66 -19.21 -2.42 21.48
N ASN A 67 -17.99 -1.90 21.53
CA ASN A 67 -16.78 -2.56 22.04
C ASN A 67 -16.37 -3.84 21.28
N PHE A 68 -16.75 -3.95 20.00
CA PHE A 68 -16.40 -5.10 19.15
C PHE A 68 -14.88 -5.30 19.01
N PHE A 69 -14.13 -4.20 18.83
CA PHE A 69 -12.66 -4.23 18.67
C PHE A 69 -11.96 -4.28 20.03
N THR A 70 -11.80 -5.50 20.56
CA THR A 70 -11.07 -5.82 21.81
C THR A 70 -9.54 -5.79 21.64
N GLU A 71 -8.83 -5.98 22.74
CA GLU A 71 -7.36 -6.08 22.76
C GLU A 71 -6.83 -7.27 21.94
N GLU A 72 -7.53 -8.41 21.93
CA GLU A 72 -7.19 -9.55 21.08
C GLU A 72 -7.25 -9.20 19.58
N TYR A 73 -8.28 -8.44 19.16
CA TYR A 73 -8.37 -7.92 17.80
C TYR A 73 -7.27 -6.91 17.50
N PHE A 74 -6.75 -6.19 18.49
CA PHE A 74 -5.69 -5.20 18.28
C PHE A 74 -4.41 -5.85 17.75
N GLU A 75 -3.98 -6.98 18.32
CA GLU A 75 -2.80 -7.70 17.86
C GLU A 75 -2.95 -8.16 16.40
N LEU A 76 -4.11 -8.74 16.07
CA LEU A 76 -4.43 -9.16 14.71
C LEU A 76 -4.43 -7.97 13.73
N LEU A 77 -4.99 -6.83 14.14
CA LEU A 77 -5.06 -5.63 13.30
C LEU A 77 -3.67 -4.99 13.12
N GLU A 78 -2.80 -5.05 14.12
CA GLU A 78 -1.39 -4.64 14.01
C GLU A 78 -0.63 -5.54 13.02
N GLU A 79 -0.82 -6.85 13.07
CA GLU A 79 -0.23 -7.78 12.10
C GLU A 79 -0.74 -7.48 10.68
N LEU A 80 -2.06 -7.33 10.53
CA LEU A 80 -2.69 -6.98 9.25
C LEU A 80 -2.15 -5.65 8.71
N LYS A 81 -2.00 -4.63 9.57
CA LYS A 81 -1.40 -3.34 9.22
C LYS A 81 -0.01 -3.52 8.62
N ASN A 82 0.83 -4.34 9.25
CA ASN A 82 2.20 -4.59 8.82
C ASN A 82 2.23 -5.35 7.49
N ASN A 83 1.41 -6.39 7.37
CA ASN A 83 1.30 -7.20 6.15
C ASN A 83 0.84 -6.37 4.95
N LEU A 84 -0.21 -5.56 5.11
CA LEU A 84 -0.70 -4.66 4.05
C LEU A 84 0.32 -3.58 3.67
N SER A 85 1.00 -3.00 4.67
CA SER A 85 2.06 -2.01 4.44
C SER A 85 3.21 -2.59 3.61
N PHE A 86 3.61 -3.83 3.91
CA PHE A 86 4.64 -4.54 3.17
C PHE A 86 4.18 -4.91 1.75
N ALA A 87 2.97 -5.47 1.60
CA ALA A 87 2.44 -5.88 0.31
C ALA A 87 2.30 -4.71 -0.67
N LEU A 88 1.76 -3.57 -0.23
CA LEU A 88 1.65 -2.37 -1.07
C LEU A 88 3.03 -1.86 -1.50
N LYS A 89 4.01 -1.82 -0.59
CA LYS A 89 5.39 -1.45 -0.94
C LYS A 89 5.97 -2.37 -2.01
N LYS A 90 5.69 -3.67 -1.95
CA LYS A 90 6.15 -4.65 -2.95
C LYS A 90 5.47 -4.44 -4.30
N ILE A 91 4.16 -4.20 -4.33
CA ILE A 91 3.40 -3.91 -5.56
C ILE A 91 3.94 -2.64 -6.23
N ASP A 92 4.16 -1.58 -5.45
CA ASP A 92 4.73 -0.32 -5.95
C ASP A 92 6.12 -0.49 -6.59
N LEU A 93 6.98 -1.31 -5.97
CA LEU A 93 8.31 -1.58 -6.50
C LEU A 93 8.21 -2.39 -7.80
N PHE A 94 7.36 -3.41 -7.81
CA PHE A 94 7.12 -4.24 -8.98
C PHE A 94 6.63 -3.42 -10.18
N LEU A 95 5.63 -2.55 -9.97
CA LEU A 95 5.09 -1.69 -11.02
C LEU A 95 6.15 -0.71 -11.57
N ARG A 96 7.00 -0.15 -10.71
CA ARG A 96 8.11 0.72 -11.16
C ARG A 96 9.11 -0.03 -12.04
N ILE A 97 9.48 -1.24 -11.63
CA ILE A 97 10.41 -2.08 -12.40
C ILE A 97 9.79 -2.43 -13.76
N GLN A 98 8.50 -2.78 -13.79
CA GLN A 98 7.79 -3.06 -15.05
C GLN A 98 7.79 -1.85 -15.99
N ILE A 99 7.34 -0.68 -15.51
CA ILE A 99 7.32 0.56 -16.32
C ILE A 99 8.72 0.90 -16.84
N PHE A 100 9.75 0.75 -16.00
CA PHE A 100 11.14 1.03 -16.38
C PHE A 100 11.65 0.04 -17.43
N ASN A 101 11.38 -1.25 -17.26
CA ASN A 101 11.76 -2.27 -18.23
C ASN A 101 11.06 -2.06 -19.57
N ASP A 102 9.76 -1.71 -19.55
CA ASP A 102 9.00 -1.42 -20.76
C ASP A 102 9.54 -0.19 -21.49
N PHE A 103 9.95 0.84 -20.73
CA PHE A 103 10.61 2.01 -21.28
C PHE A 103 11.95 1.66 -21.94
N ILE A 104 12.82 0.90 -21.27
CA ILE A 104 14.13 0.49 -21.83
C ILE A 104 13.93 -0.32 -23.12
N LYS A 105 12.97 -1.24 -23.13
CA LYS A 105 12.69 -2.08 -24.31
C LYS A 105 12.21 -1.27 -25.51
N GLN A 106 11.52 -0.15 -25.27
CA GLN A 106 11.01 0.75 -26.31
C GLN A 106 11.97 1.89 -26.65
N SER A 107 13.07 2.03 -25.90
CA SER A 107 14.10 3.03 -26.19
C SER A 107 14.72 2.75 -27.55
N GLY A 108 14.91 3.80 -28.35
CA GLY A 108 15.67 3.72 -29.61
C GLY A 108 17.19 3.66 -29.40
N ASP A 109 17.66 3.87 -28.17
CA ASP A 109 19.07 3.80 -27.83
C ASP A 109 19.49 2.36 -27.52
N MET A 110 20.71 2.03 -27.93
CA MET A 110 21.37 0.80 -27.55
C MET A 110 21.71 0.79 -26.06
N LEU A 111 21.26 -0.23 -25.32
CA LEU A 111 21.66 -0.45 -23.92
C LEU A 111 22.22 -1.85 -23.72
N ILE A 112 23.42 -1.91 -23.16
CA ILE A 112 24.14 -3.13 -22.78
C ILE A 112 24.59 -2.97 -21.33
N ILE A 113 24.36 -3.99 -20.51
CA ILE A 113 24.89 -4.10 -19.16
C ILE A 113 25.77 -5.35 -19.11
N ALA A 114 26.96 -5.22 -18.56
CA ALA A 114 27.91 -6.30 -18.35
C ALA A 114 28.53 -6.17 -16.96
N ASP A 115 29.00 -7.29 -16.41
CA ASP A 115 29.78 -7.30 -15.17
C ASP A 115 31.20 -6.73 -15.38
N VAL A 116 32.00 -6.70 -14.31
CA VAL A 116 33.36 -6.17 -14.34
C VAL A 116 34.33 -6.99 -15.22
N ASP A 117 33.99 -8.24 -15.51
CA ASP A 117 34.77 -9.15 -16.36
C ASP A 117 34.31 -9.10 -17.83
N GLY A 118 33.32 -8.25 -18.14
CA GLY A 118 32.78 -8.05 -19.49
C GLY A 118 31.73 -9.08 -19.91
N LYS A 119 31.24 -9.91 -18.99
CA LYS A 119 30.14 -10.84 -19.27
C LYS A 119 28.83 -10.06 -19.35
N LEU A 120 28.09 -10.24 -20.45
CA LEU A 120 26.79 -9.61 -20.65
C LEU A 120 25.80 -10.08 -19.55
N GLU A 121 25.13 -9.11 -18.92
CA GLU A 121 24.05 -9.32 -17.94
C GLU A 121 22.69 -8.87 -18.48
N TYR A 122 22.68 -7.92 -19.43
CA TYR A 122 21.48 -7.48 -20.11
C TYR A 122 21.79 -6.81 -21.45
N LEU A 123 20.90 -6.97 -22.42
CA LEU A 123 20.86 -6.20 -23.65
C LEU A 123 19.40 -5.90 -24.00
N ASN A 124 19.12 -4.68 -24.45
CA ASN A 124 17.78 -4.32 -24.92
C ASN A 124 17.57 -4.76 -26.39
N PRO A 125 16.31 -4.80 -26.88
CA PRO A 125 16.02 -5.26 -28.24
C PRO A 125 16.79 -4.51 -29.33
N VAL A 126 17.01 -3.21 -29.19
CA VAL A 126 17.81 -2.43 -30.14
C VAL A 126 19.25 -2.93 -30.17
N ALA A 127 19.89 -3.14 -29.02
CA ALA A 127 21.25 -3.68 -28.96
C ALA A 127 21.36 -5.08 -29.57
N PHE A 128 20.34 -5.92 -29.37
CA PHE A 128 20.27 -7.25 -29.99
C PHE A 128 20.33 -7.16 -31.52
N HIS A 129 19.47 -6.31 -32.10
CA HIS A 129 19.35 -6.16 -33.54
C HIS A 129 20.55 -5.44 -34.16
N GLU A 130 21.03 -4.36 -33.55
CA GLU A 130 22.15 -3.55 -34.09
C GLU A 130 23.52 -4.24 -33.96
N LEU A 131 23.70 -5.17 -33.01
CA LEU A 131 24.92 -6.00 -32.91
C LEU A 131 24.84 -7.30 -33.68
N GLU A 132 23.73 -7.57 -34.36
CA GLU A 132 23.56 -8.76 -35.20
C GLU A 132 23.79 -10.07 -34.43
N PHE A 133 23.34 -10.17 -33.17
CA PHE A 133 23.39 -11.43 -32.43
C PHE A 133 22.51 -12.49 -33.11
N GLU A 134 23.04 -13.70 -33.28
CA GLU A 134 22.31 -14.81 -33.93
C GLU A 134 21.21 -15.43 -33.04
N GLU A 135 21.44 -15.48 -31.72
CA GLU A 135 20.52 -16.02 -30.72
C GLU A 135 20.53 -15.12 -29.47
N ASP A 136 19.41 -15.09 -28.72
CA ASP A 136 19.34 -14.35 -27.46
C ASP A 136 20.29 -15.01 -26.43
N PRO A 137 21.37 -14.33 -26.00
CA PRO A 137 22.34 -14.90 -25.08
C PRO A 137 21.78 -15.13 -23.67
N PHE A 138 20.52 -14.73 -23.40
CA PHE A 138 19.83 -14.92 -22.12
C PHE A 138 18.66 -15.90 -22.17
N GLU A 139 18.32 -16.49 -23.33
CA GLU A 139 17.31 -17.56 -23.37
C GLU A 139 17.84 -18.80 -22.62
N VAL A 140 17.11 -19.19 -21.56
CA VAL A 140 17.37 -20.42 -20.82
C VAL A 140 16.58 -21.55 -21.50
N ASN A 141 17.29 -22.55 -22.03
CA ASN A 141 16.69 -23.81 -22.51
C ASN A 141 15.86 -24.52 -21.43
#